data_AF-A0A1G6LBC7-F1
#
_entry.id   AF-A0A1G6LBC7-F1
#
_cell.length_a   1.000
_cell.length_b   1.000
_cell.length_c   1.000
_cell.angle_alpha   90.00
_cell.angle_beta   90.00
_cell.angle_gamma   90.00
#
_symmetry.space_group_name_H-M   'P 1'
#
loop_
_entity.id
_entity.type
_entity.pdbx_description
1 polymer ?
#
loop_
_entity_poly.entity_id
_entity_poly.type
_entity_poly.pdbx_seq_one_letter_code
_entity_poly.pdbx_strand_id
1 'polypeptide(L)'
;MDTQPAGRVVFSQLYNESDAFLRPCIEGFLAQTGPEAVLVLNLPMGRVVDPAMHGISSRVFLINGKVQRHPFGHTLLGGHLECFAFARERLGVFGHFCTLASNSLLVRRFDLAATLASLAESRHEAPFDIEALPEFWHWAKMRQTPELLAALRRDWGITRCIGQQIEGLFATREDWEELAARTDDVARFGAAMRPELPLPLEEILPGICFTHFGSGHFTWICHVFWDRLGPAQSMNGNVGPADVLGMAERFPPHICALKWFERSPAAVETAAVLQPWSRLALGELAEAVAAGDADRLFIQRGVLERLADAVRQRQGFAPYCAVPGWAAEGVLARFSAEGLRAEGQRIALEGVPDGAAFLKMEHGAQALDLTLELAQEGAATRLSLRGRSLGGEASGPAGFLYLAPLRPGRAWSLRLRLPQAAIAEAERVPQALRFSGDAGAFGAWSRIRYQFDTAAEREYYFRQEAWSAAEAGWFGIPVFGDMALDLLLDAPA
;
A
#
# COMPACT_ATOMS: atom_id res chain seq x y z
N MET A 1 -43.65 11.09 2.17
CA MET A 1 -42.58 10.48 1.36
C MET A 1 -41.72 11.63 0.88
N ASP A 2 -40.61 11.88 1.57
CA ASP A 2 -39.69 12.96 1.20
C ASP A 2 -39.09 12.64 -0.17
N THR A 3 -39.29 13.56 -1.12
CA THR A 3 -38.65 13.58 -2.43
C THR A 3 -37.14 13.72 -2.22
N GLN A 4 -36.41 12.61 -2.20
CA GLN A 4 -34.95 12.63 -2.14
C GLN A 4 -34.41 13.15 -3.49
N PRO A 5 -33.46 14.11 -3.48
CA PRO A 5 -33.11 14.86 -4.68
C PRO A 5 -32.23 14.04 -5.64
N ALA A 6 -32.34 14.33 -6.94
CA ALA A 6 -31.49 13.85 -8.04
C ALA A 6 -29.97 14.15 -7.88
N GLY A 7 -29.53 14.68 -6.73
CA GLY A 7 -28.15 15.02 -6.41
C GLY A 7 -27.37 13.94 -5.64
N ARG A 8 -27.92 12.74 -5.45
CA ARG A 8 -27.19 11.65 -4.76
C ARG A 8 -26.08 11.05 -5.60
N VAL A 9 -24.97 10.74 -4.94
CA VAL A 9 -23.82 10.05 -5.53
C VAL A 9 -23.61 8.71 -4.83
N VAL A 10 -23.45 7.66 -5.62
CA VAL A 10 -23.12 6.33 -5.13
C VAL A 10 -21.65 6.05 -5.40
N PHE A 11 -20.90 5.76 -4.36
CA PHE A 11 -19.52 5.29 -4.41
C PHE A 11 -19.51 3.78 -4.27
N SER A 12 -18.87 3.10 -5.21
CA SER A 12 -18.72 1.66 -5.26
C SER A 12 -17.28 1.30 -4.98
N GLN A 13 -17.03 0.65 -3.85
CA GLN A 13 -15.68 0.26 -3.45
C GLN A 13 -15.55 -1.26 -3.40
N LEU A 14 -14.62 -1.80 -4.18
CA LEU A 14 -14.27 -3.22 -4.13
C LEU A 14 -13.31 -3.45 -2.97
N TYR A 15 -13.83 -4.02 -1.89
CA TYR A 15 -13.09 -4.16 -0.65
C TYR A 15 -12.34 -5.49 -0.57
N ASN A 16 -11.01 -5.47 -0.54
CA ASN A 16 -10.19 -6.68 -0.46
C ASN A 16 -9.15 -6.68 0.67
N GLU A 17 -9.28 -5.76 1.63
CA GLU A 17 -8.31 -5.59 2.72
C GLU A 17 -8.70 -6.39 3.97
N SER A 18 -7.88 -6.33 5.02
CA SER A 18 -8.14 -7.01 6.31
C SER A 18 -9.32 -6.40 7.07
N ASP A 19 -10.02 -7.18 7.91
CA ASP A 19 -11.17 -6.66 8.68
C ASP A 19 -10.80 -5.46 9.58
N ALA A 20 -9.56 -5.41 10.07
CA ALA A 20 -9.03 -4.29 10.85
C ALA A 20 -9.02 -2.96 10.06
N PHE A 21 -9.01 -3.02 8.73
CA PHE A 21 -9.03 -1.85 7.85
C PHE A 21 -10.44 -1.36 7.54
N LEU A 22 -11.47 -2.20 7.72
CA LEU A 22 -12.83 -1.93 7.22
C LEU A 22 -13.46 -0.72 7.87
N ARG A 23 -13.47 -0.68 9.21
CA ARG A 23 -14.03 0.45 9.97
C ARG A 23 -13.28 1.76 9.67
N PRO A 24 -11.93 1.84 9.74
CA PRO A 24 -11.21 3.05 9.36
C PRO A 24 -11.52 3.52 7.94
N CYS A 25 -11.65 2.61 6.98
CA CYS A 25 -12.02 2.94 5.59
C CYS A 25 -13.41 3.59 5.51
N ILE A 26 -14.41 3.01 6.20
CA ILE A 26 -15.77 3.56 6.28
C ILE A 26 -15.77 4.94 6.93
N GLU A 27 -15.10 5.09 8.06
CA GLU A 27 -15.02 6.36 8.80
C GLU A 27 -14.28 7.44 8.00
N GLY A 28 -13.24 7.06 7.23
CA GLY A 28 -12.56 7.94 6.29
C GLY A 28 -13.47 8.45 5.19
N PHE A 29 -14.25 7.56 4.57
CA PHE A 29 -15.28 7.96 3.60
C PHE A 29 -16.29 8.92 4.23
N LEU A 30 -16.82 8.58 5.40
CA LEU A 30 -17.84 9.39 6.07
C LEU A 30 -17.33 10.80 6.41
N ALA A 31 -16.09 10.91 6.87
CA ALA A 31 -15.46 12.18 7.21
C ALA A 31 -15.23 13.09 6.00
N GLN A 32 -14.97 12.52 4.82
CA GLN A 32 -14.62 13.26 3.61
C GLN A 32 -15.79 13.47 2.65
N THR A 33 -17.01 13.05 3.00
CA THR A 33 -18.18 13.12 2.10
C THR A 33 -19.44 13.64 2.79
N GLY A 34 -20.24 14.41 2.05
CA GLY A 34 -21.49 14.96 2.53
C GLY A 34 -22.66 13.95 2.55
N PRO A 35 -23.83 14.36 3.08
CA PRO A 35 -25.02 13.50 3.19
C PRO A 35 -25.57 13.01 1.84
N GLU A 36 -25.19 13.63 0.73
CA GLU A 36 -25.52 13.23 -0.65
C GLU A 36 -24.78 11.97 -1.11
N ALA A 37 -23.66 11.63 -0.47
CA ALA A 37 -22.80 10.51 -0.84
C ALA A 37 -23.16 9.24 -0.07
N VAL A 38 -23.30 8.14 -0.81
CA VAL A 38 -23.54 6.78 -0.29
C VAL A 38 -22.41 5.87 -0.71
N LEU A 39 -21.93 5.02 0.20
CA LEU A 39 -20.92 4.01 -0.08
C LEU A 39 -21.56 2.62 -0.14
N VAL A 40 -21.29 1.89 -1.21
CA VAL A 40 -21.56 0.47 -1.35
C VAL A 40 -20.22 -0.27 -1.39
N LEU A 41 -19.93 -1.01 -0.32
CA LEU A 41 -18.75 -1.85 -0.17
C LEU A 41 -19.06 -3.26 -0.63
N ASN A 42 -18.46 -3.66 -1.74
CA ASN A 42 -18.53 -5.04 -2.24
C ASN A 42 -17.42 -5.86 -1.61
N LEU A 43 -17.80 -6.82 -0.77
CA LEU A 43 -16.93 -7.79 -0.11
C LEU A 43 -16.72 -9.01 -1.00
N PRO A 44 -15.59 -9.73 -0.87
CA PRO A 44 -15.39 -11.01 -1.55
C PRO A 44 -16.54 -11.98 -1.26
N MET A 45 -16.84 -12.85 -2.22
CA MET A 45 -17.89 -13.85 -2.09
C MET A 45 -17.73 -14.67 -0.79
N GLY A 46 -18.80 -14.72 0.00
CA GLY A 46 -18.85 -15.49 1.24
C GLY A 46 -18.07 -14.88 2.41
N ARG A 47 -17.53 -13.66 2.30
CA ARG A 47 -16.85 -13.03 3.42
C ARG A 47 -17.81 -12.77 4.57
N VAL A 48 -17.44 -13.24 5.75
CA VAL A 48 -18.11 -12.90 7.00
C VAL A 48 -17.38 -11.70 7.60
N VAL A 49 -18.14 -10.66 7.96
CA VAL A 49 -17.63 -9.49 8.68
C VAL A 49 -18.33 -9.40 10.04
N ASP A 50 -17.72 -8.69 10.98
CA ASP A 50 -18.32 -8.41 12.28
C ASP A 50 -19.71 -7.78 12.10
N PRO A 51 -20.77 -8.32 12.73
CA PRO A 51 -22.11 -7.74 12.71
C PRO A 51 -22.16 -6.24 13.05
N ALA A 52 -21.25 -5.75 13.90
CA ALA A 52 -21.14 -4.33 14.24
C ALA A 52 -20.70 -3.44 13.07
N MET A 53 -20.23 -4.02 11.96
CA MET A 53 -19.95 -3.28 10.72
C MET A 53 -21.24 -2.96 9.95
N HIS A 54 -22.29 -3.77 10.14
CA HIS A 54 -23.58 -3.49 9.55
C HIS A 54 -24.26 -2.36 10.34
N GLY A 55 -24.73 -1.34 9.63
CA GLY A 55 -25.45 -0.22 10.25
C GLY A 55 -24.56 0.84 10.91
N ILE A 56 -23.24 0.85 10.65
CA ILE A 56 -22.35 1.96 11.08
C ILE A 56 -22.90 3.32 10.64
N SER A 57 -23.50 3.38 9.45
CA SER A 57 -24.15 4.58 8.92
C SER A 57 -25.26 4.17 7.95
N SER A 58 -26.33 4.98 7.89
CA SER A 58 -27.37 4.85 6.86
C SER A 58 -26.87 5.14 5.44
N ARG A 59 -25.66 5.72 5.30
CA ARG A 59 -25.01 5.98 4.02
C ARG A 59 -24.07 4.86 3.58
N VAL A 60 -23.97 3.76 4.32
CA VAL A 60 -22.96 2.72 4.08
C VAL A 60 -23.63 1.35 4.01
N PHE A 61 -23.42 0.67 2.89
CA PHE A 61 -23.99 -0.64 2.61
C PHE A 61 -22.88 -1.63 2.34
N LEU A 62 -22.90 -2.77 3.04
CA LEU A 62 -21.96 -3.87 2.84
C LEU A 62 -22.72 -4.98 2.12
N ILE A 63 -22.20 -5.37 0.96
CA ILE A 63 -22.76 -6.48 0.18
C ILE A 63 -21.69 -7.55 -0.01
N ASN A 64 -22.10 -8.82 -0.01
CA ASN A 64 -21.24 -9.90 -0.45
C ASN A 64 -21.40 -10.05 -1.97
N GLY A 65 -20.31 -9.79 -2.70
CA GLY A 65 -20.27 -9.98 -4.14
C GLY A 65 -20.56 -11.44 -4.51
N LYS A 66 -21.16 -11.65 -5.66
CA LYS A 66 -21.41 -12.98 -6.25
C LYS A 66 -20.32 -13.32 -7.27
N VAL A 67 -19.71 -12.31 -7.88
CA VAL A 67 -18.56 -12.47 -8.78
C VAL A 67 -17.30 -12.79 -7.97
N GLN A 68 -16.64 -13.89 -8.32
CA GLN A 68 -15.32 -14.20 -7.79
C GLN A 68 -14.29 -13.26 -8.43
N ARG A 69 -13.72 -12.37 -7.62
CA ARG A 69 -12.82 -11.32 -8.10
C ARG A 69 -11.40 -11.82 -8.25
N HIS A 70 -10.80 -11.52 -9.39
CA HIS A 70 -9.37 -11.66 -9.63
C HIS A 70 -8.68 -10.28 -9.58
N PRO A 71 -7.37 -10.21 -9.31
CA PRO A 71 -6.64 -8.94 -9.19
C PRO A 71 -6.66 -8.06 -10.44
N PHE A 72 -6.98 -8.63 -11.60
CA PHE A 72 -7.06 -7.95 -12.89
C PHE A 72 -8.22 -8.56 -13.69
N GLY A 73 -8.92 -7.73 -14.48
CA GLY A 73 -9.89 -8.19 -15.47
C GLY A 73 -11.35 -7.94 -15.17
N HIS A 74 -12.22 -8.43 -16.08
CA HIS A 74 -13.67 -8.18 -16.07
C HIS A 74 -14.37 -8.41 -14.73
N THR A 75 -13.82 -9.25 -13.86
CA THR A 75 -14.39 -9.54 -12.54
C THR A 75 -14.38 -8.34 -11.59
N LEU A 76 -13.44 -7.40 -11.74
CA LEU A 76 -13.47 -6.13 -11.00
C LEU A 76 -14.63 -5.25 -11.49
N LEU A 77 -14.78 -5.12 -12.81
CA LEU A 77 -15.93 -4.41 -13.38
C LEU A 77 -17.26 -5.05 -12.95
N GLY A 78 -17.34 -6.39 -12.98
CA GLY A 78 -18.49 -7.16 -12.49
C GLY A 78 -18.83 -6.81 -11.04
N GLY A 79 -17.84 -6.74 -10.15
CA GLY A 79 -18.06 -6.32 -8.76
C GLY A 79 -18.62 -4.89 -8.62
N HIS A 80 -18.20 -3.96 -9.48
CA HIS A 80 -18.76 -2.61 -9.49
C HIS A 80 -20.19 -2.59 -10.04
N LEU A 81 -20.50 -3.40 -11.05
CA LEU A 81 -21.86 -3.56 -11.58
C LEU A 81 -22.81 -4.20 -10.56
N GLU A 82 -22.33 -5.08 -9.68
CA GLU A 82 -23.10 -5.58 -8.54
C GLU A 82 -23.47 -4.47 -7.56
N CYS A 83 -22.52 -3.56 -7.24
CA CYS A 83 -22.82 -2.38 -6.44
C CYS A 83 -23.85 -1.47 -7.11
N PHE A 84 -23.73 -1.28 -8.43
CA PHE A 84 -24.66 -0.47 -9.21
C PHE A 84 -26.07 -1.07 -9.18
N ALA A 85 -26.20 -2.37 -9.43
CA ALA A 85 -27.47 -3.08 -9.37
C ALA A 85 -28.10 -3.00 -7.97
N PHE A 86 -27.29 -3.20 -6.92
CA PHE A 86 -27.73 -3.04 -5.53
C PHE A 86 -28.21 -1.62 -5.24
N ALA A 87 -27.46 -0.60 -5.66
CA ALA A 87 -27.83 0.80 -5.44
C ALA A 87 -29.14 1.15 -6.16
N ARG A 88 -29.31 0.69 -7.41
CA ARG A 88 -30.53 0.86 -8.19
C ARG A 88 -31.73 0.24 -7.50
N GLU A 89 -31.59 -0.98 -6.98
CA GLU A 89 -32.66 -1.68 -6.27
C GLU A 89 -32.97 -1.04 -4.90
N ARG A 90 -31.94 -0.74 -4.11
CA ARG A 90 -32.10 -0.37 -2.70
C ARG A 90 -32.32 1.12 -2.47
N LEU A 91 -31.65 1.97 -3.23
CA LEU A 91 -31.72 3.42 -3.09
C LEU A 91 -32.75 4.04 -4.04
N GLY A 92 -33.08 3.33 -5.13
CA GLY A 92 -34.03 3.77 -6.16
C GLY A 92 -33.48 4.90 -7.02
N VAL A 93 -33.40 6.12 -6.47
CA VAL A 93 -33.00 7.34 -7.19
C VAL A 93 -31.65 7.85 -6.70
N PHE A 94 -30.70 7.92 -7.63
CA PHE A 94 -29.40 8.59 -7.50
C PHE A 94 -29.00 9.15 -8.88
N GLY A 95 -28.18 10.20 -8.91
CA GLY A 95 -27.82 10.88 -10.15
C GLY A 95 -26.47 10.44 -10.73
N HIS A 96 -25.55 10.00 -9.88
CA HIS A 96 -24.18 9.70 -10.30
C HIS A 96 -23.63 8.47 -9.58
N PHE A 97 -22.69 7.80 -10.25
CA PHE A 97 -22.01 6.64 -9.71
C PHE A 97 -20.49 6.76 -9.93
N CYS A 98 -19.75 6.41 -8.88
CA CYS A 98 -18.31 6.53 -8.80
C CYS A 98 -17.67 5.23 -8.34
N THR A 99 -16.60 4.79 -9.00
CA THR A 99 -15.84 3.59 -8.60
C THR A 99 -14.61 3.93 -7.79
N LEU A 100 -14.28 3.10 -6.78
CA LEU A 100 -13.09 3.23 -5.95
C LEU A 100 -12.44 1.86 -5.71
N ALA A 101 -11.11 1.85 -5.60
CA ALA A 101 -10.37 0.71 -5.05
C ALA A 101 -10.25 0.84 -3.52
N SER A 102 -10.02 -0.27 -2.82
CA SER A 102 -9.81 -0.26 -1.37
C SER A 102 -8.54 0.45 -0.91
N ASN A 103 -7.58 0.64 -1.82
CA ASN A 103 -6.36 1.42 -1.58
C ASN A 103 -6.38 2.81 -2.27
N SER A 104 -7.56 3.27 -2.69
CA SER A 104 -7.83 4.66 -3.06
C SER A 104 -8.52 5.33 -1.89
N LEU A 105 -7.83 6.24 -1.20
CA LEU A 105 -8.39 6.91 -0.03
C LEU A 105 -8.70 8.38 -0.36
N LEU A 106 -9.83 8.86 0.15
CA LEU A 106 -10.19 10.27 0.12
C LEU A 106 -9.30 11.02 1.11
N VAL A 107 -8.55 12.01 0.62
CA VAL A 107 -7.61 12.79 1.45
C VAL A 107 -8.03 14.25 1.61
N ARG A 108 -9.05 14.68 0.87
CA ARG A 108 -9.78 15.93 1.10
C ARG A 108 -11.28 15.72 0.89
N ARG A 109 -12.08 16.71 1.29
CA ARG A 109 -13.54 16.63 1.17
C ARG A 109 -13.95 16.52 -0.30
N PHE A 110 -14.88 15.63 -0.60
CA PHE A 110 -15.50 15.51 -1.90
C PHE A 110 -16.36 16.75 -2.19
N ASP A 111 -16.06 17.40 -3.32
CA ASP A 111 -16.79 18.55 -3.82
C ASP A 111 -17.63 18.12 -5.03
N LEU A 112 -18.92 17.90 -4.80
CA LEU A 112 -19.85 17.51 -5.85
C LEU A 112 -19.97 18.60 -6.92
N ALA A 113 -20.01 19.88 -6.56
CA ALA A 113 -20.18 20.96 -7.52
C ALA A 113 -18.98 21.03 -8.48
N ALA A 114 -17.76 20.97 -7.94
CA ALA A 114 -16.55 20.91 -8.76
C ALA A 114 -16.49 19.65 -9.63
N THR A 115 -16.96 18.51 -9.12
CA THR A 115 -17.00 17.25 -9.87
C THR A 115 -17.99 17.32 -11.03
N LEU A 116 -19.17 17.90 -10.82
CA LEU A 116 -20.16 18.11 -11.89
C LEU A 116 -19.69 19.11 -12.94
N ALA A 117 -19.00 20.17 -12.53
CA ALA A 117 -18.37 21.11 -13.47
C ALA A 117 -17.33 20.39 -14.34
N SER A 118 -16.47 19.57 -13.73
CA SER A 118 -15.49 18.76 -14.46
C SER A 118 -16.15 17.73 -15.38
N LEU A 119 -17.24 17.10 -14.94
CA LEU A 119 -18.01 16.15 -15.75
C LEU A 119 -18.58 16.83 -17.01
N ALA A 120 -19.16 18.02 -16.86
CA ALA A 120 -19.71 18.79 -17.97
C ALA A 120 -18.64 19.24 -18.97
N GLU A 121 -17.42 19.50 -18.49
CA GLU A 121 -16.27 19.90 -19.30
C GLU A 121 -15.43 18.71 -19.81
N SER A 122 -15.85 17.47 -19.53
CA SER A 122 -15.02 16.28 -19.76
C SER A 122 -14.48 16.23 -21.20
N ARG A 123 -13.16 16.36 -21.34
CA ARG A 123 -12.43 16.14 -22.59
C ARG A 123 -11.59 14.89 -22.41
N HIS A 124 -11.97 13.83 -23.09
CA HIS A 124 -11.24 12.56 -23.04
C HIS A 124 -10.03 12.60 -23.96
N GLU A 125 -9.05 11.75 -23.67
CA GLU A 125 -7.98 11.49 -24.61
C GLU A 125 -8.57 11.10 -25.98
N ALA A 126 -7.87 11.48 -27.05
CA ALA A 126 -8.31 11.14 -28.38
C ALA A 126 -8.41 9.61 -28.50
N PRO A 127 -9.57 9.06 -28.88
CA PRO A 127 -9.76 7.63 -28.94
C PRO A 127 -8.84 7.03 -30.01
N PHE A 128 -8.22 5.89 -29.70
CA PHE A 128 -7.33 5.18 -30.63
C PHE A 128 -8.13 4.34 -31.61
N ASP A 129 -7.68 4.27 -32.86
CA ASP A 129 -8.22 3.29 -33.81
C ASP A 129 -7.98 1.88 -33.27
N ILE A 130 -9.03 1.06 -33.24
CA ILE A 130 -8.95 -0.32 -32.75
C ILE A 130 -7.99 -1.19 -33.59
N GLU A 131 -7.68 -0.82 -34.82
CA GLU A 131 -6.67 -1.48 -35.67
C GLU A 131 -5.24 -0.97 -35.43
N ALA A 132 -5.07 0.18 -34.77
CA ALA A 132 -3.79 0.84 -34.57
C ALA A 132 -3.57 1.27 -33.10
N LEU A 133 -3.90 0.37 -32.17
CA LEU A 133 -3.70 0.61 -30.74
C LEU A 133 -2.20 0.79 -30.41
N PRO A 134 -1.82 1.74 -29.53
CA PRO A 134 -0.42 2.08 -29.29
C PRO A 134 0.31 1.04 -28.41
N GLU A 135 1.62 1.22 -28.26
CA GLU A 135 2.48 0.31 -27.49
C GLU A 135 2.52 0.65 -25.99
N PHE A 136 1.34 0.71 -25.37
CA PHE A 136 1.20 0.93 -23.92
C PHE A 136 0.56 -0.30 -23.25
N TRP A 137 0.69 -0.43 -21.93
CA TRP A 137 0.56 -1.74 -21.25
C TRP A 137 -0.78 -2.46 -21.45
N HIS A 138 -1.92 -1.75 -21.43
CA HIS A 138 -3.23 -2.37 -21.70
C HIS A 138 -3.46 -2.62 -23.20
N TRP A 139 -2.96 -1.75 -24.07
CA TRP A 139 -3.12 -1.85 -25.52
C TRP A 139 -2.29 -2.97 -26.15
N ALA A 140 -1.04 -3.15 -25.70
CA ALA A 140 -0.19 -4.24 -26.15
C ALA A 140 -0.84 -5.60 -25.88
N LYS A 141 -1.53 -5.75 -24.75
CA LYS A 141 -2.30 -6.94 -24.39
C LYS A 141 -3.59 -7.08 -25.21
N MET A 142 -4.29 -5.96 -25.49
CA MET A 142 -5.50 -5.97 -26.33
C MET A 142 -5.18 -6.47 -27.74
N ARG A 143 -4.07 -6.01 -28.33
CA ARG A 143 -3.58 -6.48 -29.65
C ARG A 143 -3.28 -7.98 -29.68
N GLN A 144 -2.86 -8.54 -28.54
CA GLN A 144 -2.58 -9.97 -28.38
C GLN A 144 -3.85 -10.80 -28.12
N THR A 145 -5.03 -10.16 -28.05
CA THR A 145 -6.34 -10.81 -27.85
C THR A 145 -7.29 -10.49 -29.02
N PRO A 146 -7.00 -10.98 -30.25
CA PRO A 146 -7.76 -10.63 -31.45
C PRO A 146 -9.25 -11.03 -31.36
N GLU A 147 -9.57 -12.09 -30.61
CA GLU A 147 -10.94 -12.56 -30.41
C GLU A 147 -11.80 -11.51 -29.68
N LEU A 148 -11.20 -10.81 -28.70
CA LEU A 148 -11.85 -9.71 -27.99
C LEU A 148 -12.06 -8.50 -28.91
N LEU A 149 -11.06 -8.11 -29.69
CA LEU A 149 -11.18 -7.00 -30.65
C LEU A 149 -12.27 -7.28 -31.70
N ALA A 150 -12.31 -8.51 -32.22
CA ALA A 150 -13.35 -8.94 -33.14
C ALA A 150 -14.74 -8.92 -32.50
N ALA A 151 -14.86 -9.35 -31.24
CA ALA A 151 -16.12 -9.31 -30.50
C ALA A 151 -16.59 -7.86 -30.26
N LEU A 152 -15.71 -6.95 -29.86
CA LEU A 152 -16.03 -5.53 -29.69
C LEU A 152 -16.52 -4.88 -31.00
N ARG A 153 -15.90 -5.21 -32.15
CA ARG A 153 -16.35 -4.72 -33.46
C ARG A 153 -17.70 -5.29 -33.87
N ARG A 154 -17.86 -6.61 -33.73
CA ARG A 154 -19.06 -7.33 -34.18
C ARG A 154 -20.27 -7.00 -33.31
N ASP A 155 -20.10 -7.03 -31.99
CA ASP A 155 -21.21 -6.99 -31.04
C ASP A 155 -21.55 -5.57 -30.63
N TRP A 156 -20.54 -4.70 -30.50
CA TRP A 156 -20.71 -3.30 -30.07
C TRP A 156 -20.40 -2.28 -31.17
N GLY A 157 -20.00 -2.69 -32.38
CA GLY A 157 -19.69 -1.74 -33.46
C GLY A 157 -18.46 -0.87 -33.20
N ILE A 158 -17.58 -1.27 -32.28
CA ILE A 158 -16.48 -0.42 -31.80
C ILE A 158 -15.36 -0.34 -32.83
N THR A 159 -15.13 0.87 -33.36
CA THR A 159 -14.01 1.19 -34.25
C THR A 159 -12.92 1.98 -33.56
N ARG A 160 -13.18 2.50 -32.35
CA ARG A 160 -12.19 3.25 -31.58
C ARG A 160 -12.28 2.92 -30.10
N CYS A 161 -11.13 2.83 -29.44
CA CYS A 161 -11.01 2.50 -28.03
C CYS A 161 -10.49 3.70 -27.23
N ILE A 162 -10.95 3.81 -25.99
CA ILE A 162 -10.47 4.78 -25.00
C ILE A 162 -9.96 3.97 -23.81
N GLY A 163 -8.74 4.28 -23.38
CA GLY A 163 -8.12 3.69 -22.20
C GLY A 163 -8.30 4.65 -21.05
N GLN A 164 -8.63 4.13 -19.89
CA GLN A 164 -8.93 4.94 -18.72
C GLN A 164 -8.48 4.24 -17.45
N GLN A 165 -8.46 4.95 -16.33
CA GLN A 165 -8.40 4.32 -15.02
C GLN A 165 -9.83 4.06 -14.51
N ILE A 166 -10.02 2.95 -13.80
CA ILE A 166 -11.30 2.69 -13.11
C ILE A 166 -11.35 3.41 -11.76
N GLU A 167 -10.24 3.77 -11.14
CA GLU A 167 -10.29 4.43 -9.84
C GLU A 167 -10.77 5.87 -9.93
N GLY A 168 -11.79 6.17 -9.14
CA GLY A 168 -12.46 7.46 -9.12
C GLY A 168 -13.32 7.73 -10.35
N LEU A 169 -13.52 6.77 -11.27
CA LEU A 169 -14.33 6.99 -12.48
C LEU A 169 -15.76 7.37 -12.08
N PHE A 170 -16.15 8.59 -12.43
CA PHE A 170 -17.40 9.24 -12.06
C PHE A 170 -18.19 9.57 -13.33
N ALA A 171 -19.43 9.11 -13.40
CA ALA A 171 -20.33 9.38 -14.53
C ALA A 171 -21.78 9.46 -14.06
N THR A 172 -22.67 9.85 -14.99
CA THR A 172 -24.11 9.86 -14.73
C THR A 172 -24.64 8.46 -14.48
N ARG A 173 -25.76 8.35 -13.77
CA ARG A 173 -26.43 7.06 -13.57
C ARG A 173 -26.77 6.43 -14.92
N GLU A 174 -27.25 7.22 -15.87
CA GLU A 174 -27.71 6.79 -17.19
C GLU A 174 -26.57 6.13 -17.99
N ASP A 175 -25.36 6.69 -17.94
CA ASP A 175 -24.17 6.10 -18.58
C ASP A 175 -23.84 4.73 -17.98
N TRP A 176 -23.95 4.59 -16.65
CA TRP A 176 -23.78 3.30 -15.98
C TRP A 176 -24.93 2.33 -16.24
N GLU A 177 -26.16 2.81 -16.49
CA GLU A 177 -27.28 1.96 -16.92
C GLU A 177 -27.01 1.33 -18.28
N GLU A 178 -26.43 2.06 -19.23
CA GLU A 178 -26.01 1.50 -20.52
C GLU A 178 -25.00 0.35 -20.33
N LEU A 179 -24.00 0.54 -19.47
CA LEU A 179 -23.04 -0.54 -19.20
C LEU A 179 -23.67 -1.72 -18.46
N ALA A 180 -24.53 -1.44 -17.48
CA ALA A 180 -25.24 -2.48 -16.73
C ALA A 180 -26.20 -3.31 -17.60
N ALA A 181 -26.83 -2.69 -18.60
CA ALA A 181 -27.66 -3.39 -19.60
C ALA A 181 -26.86 -4.40 -20.44
N ARG A 182 -25.53 -4.27 -20.47
CA ARG A 182 -24.60 -5.11 -21.23
C ARG A 182 -23.74 -6.01 -20.35
N THR A 183 -24.18 -6.31 -19.11
CA THR A 183 -23.41 -7.14 -18.16
C THR A 183 -23.07 -8.53 -18.74
N ASP A 184 -23.97 -9.12 -19.53
CA ASP A 184 -23.72 -10.42 -20.18
C ASP A 184 -22.60 -10.33 -21.25
N ASP A 185 -22.52 -9.20 -21.96
CA ASP A 185 -21.43 -8.95 -22.91
C ASP A 185 -20.10 -8.76 -22.17
N VAL A 186 -20.10 -8.04 -21.04
CA VAL A 186 -18.90 -7.89 -20.18
C VAL A 186 -18.37 -9.26 -19.73
N ALA A 187 -19.26 -10.16 -19.31
CA ALA A 187 -18.88 -11.53 -18.96
C ALA A 187 -18.36 -12.31 -20.17
N ARG A 188 -19.00 -12.19 -21.34
CA ARG A 188 -18.56 -12.84 -22.59
C ARG A 188 -17.18 -12.35 -23.04
N PHE A 189 -16.93 -11.04 -22.97
CA PHE A 189 -15.61 -10.45 -23.27
C PHE A 189 -14.55 -10.91 -22.27
N GLY A 190 -14.92 -11.03 -20.99
CA GLY A 190 -14.09 -11.63 -19.97
C GLY A 190 -13.68 -13.07 -20.28
N ALA A 191 -14.61 -13.89 -20.76
CA ALA A 191 -14.36 -15.28 -21.15
C ALA A 191 -13.50 -15.41 -22.41
N ALA A 192 -13.43 -14.37 -23.25
CA ALA A 192 -12.53 -14.33 -24.41
C ALA A 192 -11.06 -14.01 -24.04
N MET A 193 -10.79 -13.60 -22.80
CA MET A 193 -9.43 -13.33 -22.34
C MET A 193 -8.66 -14.62 -22.08
N ARG A 194 -7.36 -14.59 -22.37
CA ARG A 194 -6.43 -15.68 -22.02
C ARG A 194 -5.93 -15.50 -20.58
N PRO A 195 -5.96 -16.54 -19.72
CA PRO A 195 -5.49 -16.43 -18.34
C PRO A 195 -4.04 -15.93 -18.20
N GLU A 196 -3.20 -16.25 -19.19
CA GLU A 196 -1.78 -15.87 -19.24
C GLU A 196 -1.58 -14.40 -19.62
N LEU A 197 -2.64 -13.72 -20.09
CA LEU A 197 -2.61 -12.35 -20.57
C LEU A 197 -3.75 -11.52 -19.95
N PRO A 198 -3.69 -11.24 -18.64
CA PRO A 198 -4.75 -10.52 -17.93
C PRO A 198 -4.88 -9.09 -18.46
N LEU A 199 -6.08 -8.76 -18.92
CA LEU A 199 -6.47 -7.46 -19.46
C LEU A 199 -7.40 -6.73 -18.49
N PRO A 200 -7.15 -5.45 -18.15
CA PRO A 200 -8.01 -4.69 -17.25
C PRO A 200 -9.28 -4.21 -17.98
N LEU A 201 -10.27 -5.08 -18.19
CA LEU A 201 -11.50 -4.70 -18.90
C LEU A 201 -12.28 -3.57 -18.20
N GLU A 202 -12.13 -3.44 -16.90
CA GLU A 202 -12.59 -2.32 -16.07
C GLU A 202 -12.01 -0.96 -16.49
N GLU A 203 -10.80 -0.95 -17.06
CA GLU A 203 -10.11 0.24 -17.56
C GLU A 203 -10.41 0.55 -19.04
N ILE A 204 -11.22 -0.29 -19.70
CA ILE A 204 -11.48 -0.18 -21.15
C ILE A 204 -12.97 -0.07 -21.44
N LEU A 205 -13.76 -1.02 -20.94
CA LEU A 205 -15.17 -1.15 -21.31
C LEU A 205 -16.05 0.02 -20.87
N PRO A 206 -15.91 0.62 -19.68
CA PRO A 206 -16.81 1.70 -19.29
C PRO A 206 -16.66 2.94 -20.18
N GLY A 207 -15.43 3.39 -20.45
CA GLY A 207 -15.18 4.54 -21.34
C GLY A 207 -15.72 4.31 -22.75
N ILE A 208 -15.47 3.12 -23.31
CA ILE A 208 -16.05 2.71 -24.61
C ILE A 208 -17.58 2.77 -24.56
N CYS A 209 -18.20 2.19 -23.53
CA CYS A 209 -19.65 2.14 -23.39
C CYS A 209 -20.26 3.53 -23.24
N PHE A 210 -19.68 4.38 -22.40
CA PHE A 210 -20.17 5.73 -22.15
C PHE A 210 -20.09 6.58 -23.43
N THR A 211 -18.99 6.51 -24.17
CA THR A 211 -18.83 7.27 -25.41
C THR A 211 -19.68 6.72 -26.56
N HIS A 212 -19.91 5.41 -26.63
CA HIS A 212 -20.60 4.81 -27.77
C HIS A 212 -22.12 4.71 -27.58
N PHE A 213 -22.58 4.41 -26.37
CA PHE A 213 -24.00 4.19 -26.07
C PHE A 213 -24.60 5.25 -25.14
N GLY A 214 -23.76 5.93 -24.36
CA GLY A 214 -24.17 6.93 -23.38
C GLY A 214 -23.99 8.37 -23.85
N SER A 215 -23.87 9.26 -22.88
CA SER A 215 -23.61 10.69 -23.05
C SER A 215 -22.17 10.99 -23.48
N GLY A 216 -21.25 10.06 -23.22
CA GLY A 216 -19.82 10.25 -23.40
C GLY A 216 -19.17 11.13 -22.34
N HIS A 217 -19.89 11.55 -21.28
CA HIS A 217 -19.35 12.39 -20.22
C HIS A 217 -18.95 11.55 -18.99
N PHE A 218 -17.67 11.60 -18.63
CA PHE A 218 -17.15 11.02 -17.40
C PHE A 218 -15.94 11.83 -16.90
N THR A 219 -15.61 11.72 -15.62
CA THR A 219 -14.42 12.34 -15.02
C THR A 219 -13.83 11.40 -13.97
N TRP A 220 -12.73 11.81 -13.35
CA TRP A 220 -12.13 11.08 -12.23
C TRP A 220 -12.04 11.95 -11.02
N ILE A 221 -12.32 11.38 -9.85
CA ILE A 221 -12.08 12.05 -8.57
C ILE A 221 -10.78 11.56 -7.90
N CYS A 222 -10.08 10.61 -8.52
CA CYS A 222 -8.89 9.97 -8.00
C CYS A 222 -7.69 10.26 -8.89
N HIS A 223 -6.56 10.60 -8.27
CA HIS A 223 -5.27 10.61 -8.94
C HIS A 223 -4.49 9.34 -8.62
N VAL A 224 -3.93 8.71 -9.64
CA VAL A 224 -3.12 7.49 -9.52
C VAL A 224 -1.69 7.80 -9.95
N PHE A 225 -0.72 7.63 -9.04
CA PHE A 225 0.69 7.89 -9.29
C PHE A 225 1.35 6.75 -10.09
N TRP A 226 1.04 6.66 -11.39
CA TRP A 226 1.57 5.62 -12.29
C TRP A 226 3.08 5.72 -12.52
N ASP A 227 3.63 6.92 -12.46
CA ASP A 227 5.06 7.23 -12.56
C ASP A 227 5.91 6.57 -11.47
N ARG A 228 5.27 6.22 -10.35
CA ARG A 228 5.91 5.55 -9.22
C ARG A 228 5.94 4.02 -9.33
N LEU A 229 5.46 3.44 -10.43
CA LEU A 229 5.37 1.98 -10.66
C LEU A 229 6.56 1.39 -11.48
N GLY A 230 7.74 2.01 -11.46
CA GLY A 230 8.92 1.57 -12.21
C GLY A 230 9.45 0.16 -11.85
N PRO A 231 10.32 -0.44 -12.70
CA PRO A 231 10.75 -1.86 -12.62
C PRO A 231 11.56 -2.21 -11.36
N ALA A 232 12.13 -1.22 -10.68
CA ALA A 232 12.65 -1.40 -9.33
C ALA A 232 11.49 -1.18 -8.34
N GLN A 233 10.72 -2.23 -8.04
CA GLN A 233 9.70 -2.26 -6.99
C GLN A 233 10.30 -2.15 -5.57
N SER A 234 11.26 -1.25 -5.37
CA SER A 234 11.76 -0.86 -4.06
C SER A 234 11.13 0.46 -3.63
N MET A 235 10.14 0.34 -2.75
CA MET A 235 10.02 1.14 -1.52
C MET A 235 9.54 2.60 -1.51
N ASN A 236 9.59 3.40 -2.59
CA ASN A 236 9.31 4.85 -2.46
C ASN A 236 8.05 5.36 -3.20
N GLY A 237 7.19 4.47 -3.68
CA GLY A 237 6.09 4.83 -4.59
C GLY A 237 4.69 5.08 -3.99
N ASN A 238 4.50 4.86 -2.69
CA ASN A 238 3.19 5.03 -2.05
C ASN A 238 2.83 6.50 -1.87
N VAL A 239 1.54 6.80 -1.76
CA VAL A 239 1.06 8.13 -1.35
C VAL A 239 1.54 8.39 0.07
N GLY A 240 2.11 9.57 0.34
CA GLY A 240 2.53 9.99 1.69
C GLY A 240 1.91 11.31 2.15
N PRO A 241 2.17 11.75 3.41
CA PRO A 241 1.65 13.03 3.92
C PRO A 241 2.00 14.24 3.05
N ALA A 242 3.19 14.26 2.44
CA ALA A 242 3.59 15.34 1.53
C ALA A 242 2.69 15.42 0.28
N ASP A 243 2.24 14.29 -0.26
CA ASP A 243 1.29 14.26 -1.38
C ASP A 243 -0.09 14.79 -0.97
N VAL A 244 -0.50 14.54 0.28
CA VAL A 244 -1.74 15.05 0.85
C VAL A 244 -1.66 16.56 1.11
N LEU A 245 -0.52 17.08 1.54
CA LEU A 245 -0.34 18.53 1.74
C LEU A 245 -0.24 19.29 0.41
N GLY A 246 0.46 18.73 -0.58
CA GLY A 246 0.60 19.34 -1.91
C GLY A 246 -0.64 19.21 -2.82
N MET A 247 -1.73 18.62 -2.33
CA MET A 247 -2.92 18.30 -3.13
C MET A 247 -3.61 19.53 -3.71
N ALA A 248 -3.77 20.60 -2.91
CA ALA A 248 -4.45 21.82 -3.32
C ALA A 248 -3.70 22.57 -4.43
N GLU A 249 -2.37 22.54 -4.39
CA GLU A 249 -1.52 23.16 -5.41
C GLU A 249 -1.44 22.34 -6.69
N ARG A 250 -1.46 21.00 -6.56
CA ARG A 250 -1.18 20.08 -7.68
C ARG A 250 -2.41 19.64 -8.45
N PHE A 251 -3.60 19.62 -7.83
CA PHE A 251 -4.77 18.99 -8.42
C PHE A 251 -6.04 19.85 -8.35
N PRO A 252 -6.85 19.88 -9.43
CA PRO A 252 -8.09 20.66 -9.49
C PRO A 252 -9.12 20.16 -8.45
N PRO A 253 -10.05 21.00 -7.95
CA PRO A 253 -10.90 20.71 -6.78
C PRO A 253 -11.72 19.41 -6.78
N HIS A 254 -12.04 18.84 -7.95
CA HIS A 254 -12.77 17.57 -8.05
C HIS A 254 -11.92 16.31 -7.72
N ILE A 255 -10.59 16.40 -7.80
CA ILE A 255 -9.68 15.27 -7.50
C ILE A 255 -9.47 15.14 -5.98
N CYS A 256 -10.32 14.40 -5.27
CA CYS A 256 -10.27 14.29 -3.81
C CYS A 256 -9.66 12.98 -3.26
N ALA A 257 -9.37 12.00 -4.11
CA ALA A 257 -8.76 10.72 -3.73
C ALA A 257 -7.36 10.54 -4.34
N LEU A 258 -6.51 9.77 -3.65
CA LEU A 258 -5.17 9.40 -4.12
C LEU A 258 -4.97 7.88 -4.06
N LYS A 259 -4.09 7.38 -4.93
CA LYS A 259 -3.63 5.97 -5.00
C LYS A 259 -2.15 5.95 -5.44
N TRP A 260 -1.24 5.18 -4.84
CA TRP A 260 -1.39 3.92 -4.12
C TRP A 260 -1.13 4.02 -2.61
N PHE A 261 -2.17 3.88 -1.78
CA PHE A 261 -1.96 3.70 -0.34
C PHE A 261 -1.56 2.27 -0.03
N GLU A 262 -0.79 2.10 1.04
CA GLU A 262 -0.51 0.77 1.56
C GLU A 262 -1.78 0.16 2.15
N ARG A 263 -1.99 -1.12 1.82
CA ARG A 263 -3.13 -1.95 2.22
C ARG A 263 -3.06 -2.42 3.68
N SER A 264 -2.66 -1.54 4.60
CA SER A 264 -2.62 -1.82 6.04
C SER A 264 -3.00 -0.58 6.84
N PRO A 265 -3.89 -0.69 7.85
CA PRO A 265 -4.19 0.41 8.75
C PRO A 265 -3.00 0.79 9.64
N ALA A 266 -1.97 -0.07 9.71
CA ALA A 266 -0.74 0.18 10.45
C ALA A 266 0.33 0.90 9.62
N ALA A 267 0.13 1.05 8.30
CA ALA A 267 1.01 1.84 7.46
C ALA A 267 0.84 3.32 7.77
N VAL A 268 1.95 4.06 7.86
CA VAL A 268 1.98 5.43 8.37
C VAL A 268 1.12 6.35 7.52
N GLU A 269 1.30 6.22 6.21
CA GLU A 269 0.71 7.07 5.20
C GLU A 269 -0.79 6.83 5.12
N THR A 270 -1.19 5.57 5.23
CA THR A 270 -2.58 5.15 5.32
C THR A 270 -3.21 5.59 6.64
N ALA A 271 -2.53 5.42 7.76
CA ALA A 271 -2.99 5.87 9.07
C ALA A 271 -3.13 7.39 9.14
N ALA A 272 -2.25 8.13 8.46
CA ALA A 272 -2.28 9.59 8.42
C ALA A 272 -3.61 10.12 7.88
N VAL A 273 -4.21 9.43 6.91
CA VAL A 273 -5.49 9.81 6.30
C VAL A 273 -6.70 9.08 6.88
N LEU A 274 -6.51 8.00 7.65
CA LEU A 274 -7.62 7.23 8.23
C LEU A 274 -7.86 7.50 9.72
N GLN A 275 -6.89 8.05 10.46
CA GLN A 275 -7.07 8.37 11.87
C GLN A 275 -7.78 9.74 12.03
N PRO A 276 -8.84 9.85 12.85
CA PRO A 276 -9.61 11.09 12.99
C PRO A 276 -8.77 12.32 13.36
N TRP A 277 -7.89 12.20 14.36
CA TRP A 277 -7.04 13.31 14.80
C TRP A 277 -6.02 13.72 13.72
N SER A 278 -5.47 12.74 12.99
CA SER A 278 -4.47 13.00 11.95
C SER A 278 -5.11 13.66 10.74
N ARG A 279 -6.31 13.23 10.33
CA ARG A 279 -7.08 13.90 9.28
C ARG A 279 -7.34 15.36 9.59
N LEU A 280 -7.77 15.65 10.83
CA LEU A 280 -8.02 17.02 11.27
C LEU A 280 -6.73 17.85 11.20
N ALA A 281 -5.63 17.33 11.74
CA ALA A 281 -4.34 18.01 11.69
C ALA A 281 -3.85 18.24 10.25
N LEU A 282 -3.99 17.25 9.35
CA LEU A 282 -3.64 17.39 7.95
C LEU A 282 -4.52 18.41 7.21
N GLY A 283 -5.83 18.43 7.49
CA GLY A 283 -6.73 19.42 6.91
C GLY A 283 -6.37 20.85 7.33
N GLU A 284 -6.13 21.05 8.63
CA GLU A 284 -5.70 22.33 9.20
C GLU A 284 -4.34 22.81 8.64
N LEU A 285 -3.40 21.88 8.41
CA LEU A 285 -2.13 22.17 7.74
C LEU A 285 -2.34 22.53 6.27
N ALA A 286 -3.15 21.76 5.54
CA ALA A 286 -3.40 21.99 4.11
C ALA A 286 -4.07 23.35 3.87
N GLU A 287 -5.00 23.76 4.74
CA GLU A 287 -5.60 25.10 4.70
C GLU A 287 -4.58 26.20 4.96
N ALA A 288 -3.72 26.03 5.97
CA ALA A 288 -2.67 27.01 6.29
C ALA A 288 -1.67 27.17 5.15
N VAL A 289 -1.26 26.06 4.51
CA VAL A 289 -0.41 26.07 3.31
C VAL A 289 -1.11 26.80 2.17
N ALA A 290 -2.36 26.44 1.85
CA ALA A 290 -3.11 27.06 0.75
C ALA A 290 -3.34 28.58 0.97
N ALA A 291 -3.47 29.02 2.22
CA ALA A 291 -3.60 30.42 2.58
C ALA A 291 -2.26 31.19 2.64
N GLY A 292 -1.12 30.50 2.61
CA GLY A 292 0.19 31.11 2.85
C GLY A 292 0.36 31.66 4.27
N ASP A 293 -0.33 31.09 5.26
CA ASP A 293 -0.34 31.56 6.65
C ASP A 293 0.88 31.03 7.42
N ALA A 294 1.99 31.77 7.31
CA ALA A 294 3.27 31.42 7.92
C ALA A 294 3.20 31.30 9.46
N ASP A 295 2.38 32.11 10.12
CA ASP A 295 2.25 32.10 11.58
C ASP A 295 1.50 30.83 12.05
N ARG A 296 0.40 30.48 11.37
CA ARG A 296 -0.33 29.22 11.65
C ARG A 296 0.56 28.01 11.41
N LEU A 297 1.35 28.00 10.32
CA LEU A 297 2.32 26.93 10.04
C LEU A 297 3.42 26.84 11.11
N PHE A 298 3.95 27.98 11.57
CA PHE A 298 4.95 28.02 12.64
C PHE A 298 4.40 27.43 13.95
N ILE A 299 3.18 27.81 14.35
CA ILE A 299 2.52 27.29 15.54
C ILE A 299 2.26 25.78 15.40
N GLN A 300 1.68 25.34 14.29
CA GLN A 300 1.38 23.93 14.03
C GLN A 300 2.64 23.06 14.05
N ARG A 301 3.73 23.54 13.43
CA ARG A 301 5.05 22.88 13.52
C ARG A 301 5.48 22.67 14.96
N GLY A 302 5.47 23.73 15.78
CA GLY A 302 5.89 23.64 17.18
C GLY A 302 5.03 22.68 18.02
N VAL A 303 3.72 22.62 17.75
CA VAL A 303 2.80 21.67 18.40
C VAL A 303 3.12 20.24 17.99
N LEU A 304 3.29 19.98 16.69
CA LEU A 304 3.59 18.63 16.17
C LEU A 304 4.95 18.12 16.65
N GLU A 305 5.97 18.98 16.69
CA GLU A 305 7.29 18.65 17.25
C GLU A 305 7.18 18.26 18.73
N ARG A 306 6.47 19.04 19.55
CA ARG A 306 6.27 18.71 20.98
C ARG A 306 5.44 17.46 21.20
N LEU A 307 4.42 17.20 20.38
CA LEU A 307 3.65 15.97 20.43
C LEU A 307 4.52 14.77 20.05
N ALA A 308 5.34 14.88 19.00
CA ALA A 308 6.28 13.84 18.61
C ALA A 308 7.28 13.55 19.73
N ASP A 309 7.83 14.57 20.39
CA ASP A 309 8.70 14.41 21.56
C ASP A 309 8.00 13.69 22.71
N ALA A 310 6.78 14.10 23.05
CA ALA A 310 6.00 13.48 24.12
C ALA A 310 5.68 12.00 23.82
N VAL A 311 5.34 11.68 22.56
CA VAL A 311 5.11 10.29 22.12
C VAL A 311 6.41 9.49 22.22
N ARG A 312 7.54 10.03 21.76
CA ARG A 312 8.86 9.37 21.84
C ARG A 312 9.25 9.06 23.28
N GLN A 313 9.06 10.00 24.21
CA GLN A 313 9.35 9.79 25.64
C GLN A 313 8.45 8.74 26.29
N ARG A 314 7.25 8.51 25.74
CA ARG A 314 6.29 7.50 26.22
C ARG A 314 6.48 6.14 25.55
N GLN A 315 7.13 6.09 24.39
CA GLN A 315 7.48 4.84 23.73
C GLN A 315 8.58 4.15 24.53
N GLY A 316 8.18 3.16 25.32
CA GLY A 316 9.11 2.30 26.03
C GLY A 316 9.80 1.36 25.06
N PHE A 317 11.14 1.35 25.08
CA PHE A 317 11.95 0.34 24.43
C PHE A 317 12.72 -0.43 25.50
N ALA A 318 12.79 -1.74 25.32
CA ALA A 318 13.64 -2.65 26.04
C ALA A 318 14.76 -3.13 25.10
N PRO A 319 15.89 -3.59 25.63
CA PRO A 319 16.89 -4.25 24.81
C PRO A 319 16.28 -5.38 23.99
N TYR A 320 16.76 -5.58 22.77
CA TYR A 320 16.27 -6.66 21.91
C TYR A 320 16.28 -8.00 22.65
N CYS A 321 17.38 -8.35 23.32
CA CYS A 321 17.54 -9.60 24.04
C CYS A 321 16.90 -9.64 25.44
N ALA A 322 16.06 -8.67 25.84
CA ALA A 322 15.42 -8.63 27.16
C ALA A 322 14.22 -9.60 27.31
N VAL A 323 14.40 -10.87 26.92
CA VAL A 323 13.39 -11.93 27.01
C VAL A 323 13.92 -13.15 27.77
N PRO A 324 13.04 -14.04 28.26
CA PRO A 324 13.48 -15.26 28.92
C PRO A 324 14.39 -16.10 28.01
N GLY A 325 15.55 -16.53 28.53
CA GLY A 325 16.52 -17.38 27.83
C GLY A 325 17.78 -16.66 27.37
N TRP A 326 17.79 -15.33 27.31
CA TRP A 326 19.01 -14.55 27.05
C TRP A 326 19.65 -14.09 28.36
N ALA A 327 20.97 -13.94 28.37
CA ALA A 327 21.67 -13.36 29.52
C ALA A 327 21.30 -11.87 29.67
N ALA A 328 21.21 -11.40 30.91
CA ALA A 328 20.74 -10.05 31.22
C ALA A 328 21.74 -8.94 30.85
N GLU A 329 23.03 -9.25 30.80
CA GLU A 329 24.13 -8.33 30.43
C GLU A 329 25.32 -9.10 29.83
N GLY A 330 26.18 -8.40 29.10
CA GLY A 330 27.45 -8.92 28.59
C GLY A 330 27.40 -9.46 27.16
N VAL A 331 28.45 -10.17 26.75
CA VAL A 331 28.50 -10.78 25.40
C VAL A 331 27.56 -11.98 25.36
N LEU A 332 26.54 -11.89 24.51
CA LEU A 332 25.47 -12.88 24.34
C LEU A 332 25.83 -13.91 23.29
N ALA A 333 26.46 -13.47 22.20
CA ALA A 333 26.89 -14.33 21.11
C ALA A 333 28.19 -13.80 20.51
N ARG A 334 29.09 -14.70 20.14
CA ARG A 334 30.28 -14.34 19.35
C ARG A 334 30.50 -15.39 18.28
N PHE A 335 30.78 -14.94 17.07
CA PHE A 335 31.19 -15.78 15.96
C PHE A 335 32.38 -15.12 15.27
N SER A 336 33.42 -15.89 14.99
CA SER A 336 34.57 -15.43 14.21
C SER A 336 35.04 -16.56 13.31
N ALA A 337 35.22 -16.26 12.03
CA ALA A 337 35.72 -17.18 11.04
C ALA A 337 36.64 -16.46 10.07
N GLU A 338 37.79 -17.07 9.80
CA GLU A 338 38.72 -16.63 8.75
C GLU A 338 38.50 -17.46 7.49
N GLY A 339 38.47 -16.81 6.33
CA GLY A 339 38.29 -17.49 5.03
C GLY A 339 36.96 -18.23 4.87
N LEU A 340 35.88 -17.78 5.51
CA LEU A 340 34.56 -18.37 5.42
C LEU A 340 34.05 -18.31 3.96
N ARG A 341 33.80 -19.46 3.35
CA ARG A 341 33.25 -19.55 1.99
C ARG A 341 31.73 -19.48 2.02
N ALA A 342 31.11 -18.63 1.20
CA ALA A 342 29.66 -18.49 1.14
C ALA A 342 29.07 -19.50 0.13
N GLU A 343 28.70 -20.68 0.63
CA GLU A 343 28.28 -21.83 -0.18
C GLU A 343 26.78 -22.14 -0.06
N GLY A 344 26.00 -21.25 0.58
CA GLY A 344 24.58 -21.47 0.86
C GLY A 344 24.29 -22.10 2.23
N GLN A 345 25.30 -22.20 3.10
CA GLN A 345 25.18 -22.87 4.39
C GLN A 345 24.49 -22.01 5.45
N ARG A 346 23.88 -22.70 6.42
CA ARG A 346 23.33 -22.13 7.65
C ARG A 346 24.26 -22.47 8.81
N ILE A 347 24.65 -21.45 9.57
CA ILE A 347 25.58 -21.53 10.70
C ILE A 347 24.83 -21.05 11.95
N ALA A 348 24.65 -21.94 12.92
CA ALA A 348 24.09 -21.56 14.22
C ALA A 348 25.10 -20.72 15.00
N LEU A 349 24.63 -19.70 15.73
CA LEU A 349 25.50 -18.95 16.63
C LEU A 349 25.58 -19.64 17.99
N GLU A 350 26.78 -19.66 18.57
CA GLU A 350 26.98 -20.15 19.94
C GLU A 350 26.57 -19.07 20.96
N GLY A 351 26.11 -19.51 22.13
CA GLY A 351 25.74 -18.62 23.24
C GLY A 351 24.31 -18.06 23.21
N VAL A 352 23.56 -18.33 22.14
CA VAL A 352 22.15 -17.93 22.01
C VAL A 352 21.21 -19.12 22.22
N PRO A 353 19.94 -18.90 22.63
CA PRO A 353 18.93 -19.95 22.63
C PRO A 353 18.75 -20.58 21.25
N ASP A 354 18.38 -21.87 21.23
CA ASP A 354 18.18 -22.61 19.98
C ASP A 354 17.20 -21.90 19.03
N GLY A 355 17.64 -21.68 17.80
CA GLY A 355 16.85 -21.00 16.76
C GLY A 355 16.75 -19.48 16.90
N ALA A 356 17.31 -18.88 17.97
CA ALA A 356 17.20 -17.45 18.25
C ALA A 356 18.09 -16.59 17.34
N ALA A 357 19.23 -17.10 16.90
CA ALA A 357 20.05 -16.46 15.88
C ALA A 357 20.81 -17.48 15.02
N PHE A 358 20.97 -17.17 13.73
CA PHE A 358 21.83 -17.92 12.82
C PHE A 358 22.33 -17.05 11.68
N LEU A 359 23.50 -17.38 11.15
CA LEU A 359 24.03 -16.80 9.92
C LEU A 359 23.64 -17.70 8.74
N LYS A 360 23.09 -17.11 7.68
CA LYS A 360 22.87 -17.81 6.41
C LYS A 360 23.73 -17.15 5.34
N MET A 361 24.61 -17.92 4.73
CA MET A 361 25.44 -17.44 3.63
C MET A 361 24.71 -17.60 2.30
N GLU A 362 24.86 -16.65 1.38
CA GLU A 362 24.31 -16.74 0.03
C GLU A 362 25.25 -17.55 -0.87
N HIS A 363 24.69 -18.27 -1.85
CA HIS A 363 25.49 -19.10 -2.74
C HIS A 363 26.26 -18.22 -3.74
N GLY A 364 27.58 -18.39 -3.82
CA GLY A 364 28.43 -17.73 -4.82
C GLY A 364 29.12 -16.45 -4.36
N ALA A 365 29.12 -16.15 -3.06
CA ALA A 365 29.95 -15.07 -2.53
C ALA A 365 31.42 -15.52 -2.34
N GLN A 366 32.34 -14.57 -2.45
CA GLN A 366 33.76 -14.78 -2.23
C GLN A 366 34.05 -15.16 -0.77
N ALA A 367 35.21 -15.79 -0.51
CA ALA A 367 35.63 -16.05 0.86
C ALA A 367 35.78 -14.73 1.64
N LEU A 368 35.34 -14.72 2.89
CA LEU A 368 35.42 -13.54 3.77
C LEU A 368 35.94 -13.90 5.16
N ASP A 369 36.64 -12.95 5.77
CA ASP A 369 36.86 -12.95 7.22
C ASP A 369 35.65 -12.27 7.86
N LEU A 370 35.00 -12.96 8.79
CA LEU A 370 33.78 -12.49 9.44
C LEU A 370 33.94 -12.54 10.95
N THR A 371 33.68 -11.42 11.62
CA THR A 371 33.50 -11.36 13.06
C THR A 371 32.15 -10.74 13.37
N LEU A 372 31.40 -11.40 14.26
CA LEU A 372 30.10 -11.00 14.75
C LEU A 372 30.10 -11.09 16.26
N GLU A 373 29.61 -10.04 16.91
CA GLU A 373 29.38 -10.01 18.34
C GLU A 373 28.02 -9.40 18.63
N LEU A 374 27.20 -10.11 19.41
CA LEU A 374 25.95 -9.61 19.95
C LEU A 374 26.14 -9.46 21.46
N ALA A 375 25.96 -8.25 21.98
CA ALA A 375 26.18 -7.93 23.38
C ALA A 375 25.01 -7.12 23.97
N GLN A 376 24.76 -7.30 25.25
CA GLN A 376 23.77 -6.55 26.01
C GLN A 376 24.48 -5.48 26.84
N GLU A 377 24.22 -4.21 26.54
CA GLU A 377 24.86 -3.04 27.16
C GLU A 377 23.80 -2.12 27.78
N GLY A 378 23.52 -2.34 29.06
CA GLY A 378 22.49 -1.61 29.79
C GLY A 378 21.12 -1.75 29.14
N ALA A 379 20.57 -0.66 28.60
CA ALA A 379 19.22 -0.59 28.02
C ALA A 379 19.14 -0.95 26.53
N ALA A 380 20.24 -1.36 25.89
CA ALA A 380 20.27 -1.68 24.46
C ALA A 380 21.04 -2.96 24.16
N THR A 381 20.69 -3.64 23.07
CA THR A 381 21.48 -4.77 22.54
C THR A 381 22.38 -4.24 21.42
N ARG A 382 23.70 -4.33 21.56
CA ARG A 382 24.67 -3.96 20.52
C ARG A 382 24.99 -5.14 19.63
N LEU A 383 24.91 -4.95 18.32
CA LEU A 383 25.46 -5.84 17.32
C LEU A 383 26.68 -5.19 16.69
N SER A 384 27.83 -5.87 16.76
CA SER A 384 29.03 -5.54 16.01
C SER A 384 29.24 -6.58 14.92
N LEU A 385 29.35 -6.13 13.68
CA LEU A 385 29.56 -6.98 12.51
C LEU A 385 30.74 -6.41 11.71
N ARG A 386 31.76 -7.23 11.50
CA ARG A 386 32.98 -6.91 10.74
C ARG A 386 33.19 -7.95 9.66
N GLY A 387 33.12 -7.54 8.41
CA GLY A 387 33.41 -8.38 7.24
C GLY A 387 34.61 -7.83 6.48
N ARG A 388 35.48 -8.71 5.99
CA ARG A 388 36.53 -8.39 5.02
C ARG A 388 36.53 -9.40 3.87
N SER A 389 36.39 -8.94 2.62
CA SER A 389 36.44 -9.79 1.43
C SER A 389 37.88 -10.22 1.13
N LEU A 390 38.08 -11.48 0.76
CA LEU A 390 39.38 -12.01 0.34
C LEU A 390 39.56 -12.07 -1.19
N GLY A 391 38.55 -11.67 -1.99
CA GLY A 391 38.54 -11.87 -3.45
C GLY A 391 38.22 -10.67 -4.34
N GLY A 392 38.10 -9.45 -3.80
CA GLY A 392 37.65 -8.24 -4.52
C GLY A 392 36.25 -7.75 -4.08
N GLU A 393 35.75 -6.67 -4.69
CA GLU A 393 34.46 -6.07 -4.31
C GLU A 393 33.28 -6.95 -4.75
N ALA A 394 32.44 -7.37 -3.80
CA ALA A 394 31.17 -8.02 -4.08
C ALA A 394 30.06 -6.99 -4.29
N SER A 395 29.26 -7.15 -5.35
CA SER A 395 28.14 -6.25 -5.66
C SER A 395 26.92 -6.41 -4.73
N GLY A 396 26.91 -7.42 -3.85
CA GLY A 396 25.79 -7.75 -2.98
C GLY A 396 26.21 -8.31 -1.60
N PRO A 397 25.24 -8.62 -0.72
CA PRO A 397 25.53 -9.23 0.58
C PRO A 397 26.06 -10.66 0.39
N ALA A 398 27.09 -11.02 1.17
CA ALA A 398 27.63 -12.37 1.22
C ALA A 398 26.75 -13.32 2.02
N GLY A 399 25.90 -12.78 2.90
CA GLY A 399 24.96 -13.53 3.73
C GLY A 399 24.08 -12.62 4.55
N PHE A 400 23.33 -13.22 5.47
CA PHE A 400 22.42 -12.53 6.39
C PHE A 400 22.50 -13.15 7.78
N LEU A 401 22.66 -12.30 8.79
CA LEU A 401 22.44 -12.65 10.19
C LEU A 401 20.95 -12.59 10.47
N TYR A 402 20.31 -13.73 10.72
CA TYR A 402 18.92 -13.84 11.12
C TYR A 402 18.79 -13.85 12.63
N LEU A 403 17.96 -12.96 13.16
CA LEU A 403 17.59 -12.86 14.58
C LEU A 403 16.09 -13.14 14.74
N ALA A 404 15.71 -14.05 15.64
CA ALA A 404 14.33 -14.49 15.80
C ALA A 404 13.48 -13.45 16.56
N PRO A 405 12.20 -13.26 16.20
CA PRO A 405 11.27 -12.45 16.95
C PRO A 405 10.98 -13.16 18.27
N LEU A 406 11.33 -12.49 19.35
CA LEU A 406 11.44 -13.09 20.67
C LEU A 406 10.08 -13.31 21.37
N ARG A 407 8.95 -13.07 20.69
CA ARG A 407 7.58 -13.32 21.18
C ARG A 407 6.67 -13.81 20.03
N PRO A 408 6.54 -15.14 19.82
CA PRO A 408 5.61 -15.70 18.84
C PRO A 408 4.16 -15.22 19.07
N GLY A 409 3.42 -14.97 18.00
CA GLY A 409 1.99 -14.61 18.08
C GLY A 409 1.67 -13.14 18.41
N ARG A 410 2.67 -12.25 18.49
CA ARG A 410 2.44 -10.79 18.65
C ARG A 410 3.10 -10.01 17.52
N ALA A 411 2.48 -8.89 17.15
CA ALA A 411 3.14 -7.90 16.32
C ALA A 411 4.38 -7.41 17.07
N TRP A 412 5.51 -7.33 16.39
CA TRP A 412 6.76 -6.87 16.99
C TRP A 412 7.30 -5.68 16.22
N SER A 413 8.01 -4.80 16.92
CA SER A 413 8.75 -3.72 16.30
C SER A 413 10.22 -3.84 16.68
N LEU A 414 11.09 -3.35 15.82
CA LEU A 414 12.51 -3.24 16.08
C LEU A 414 12.93 -1.82 15.79
N ARG A 415 13.67 -1.24 16.72
CA ARG A 415 14.39 0.00 16.51
C ARG A 415 15.86 -0.35 16.30
N LEU A 416 16.39 0.01 15.14
CA LEU A 416 17.80 -0.08 14.79
C LEU A 416 18.38 1.34 14.86
N ARG A 417 19.43 1.56 15.65
CA ARG A 417 20.09 2.86 15.74
C ARG A 417 21.51 2.78 15.21
N LEU A 418 21.85 3.71 14.32
CA LEU A 418 23.16 3.86 13.72
C LEU A 418 23.79 5.17 14.18
N PRO A 419 24.99 5.14 14.79
CA PRO A 419 25.75 6.36 15.06
C PRO A 419 26.01 7.13 13.77
N GLN A 420 26.02 8.47 13.82
CA GLN A 420 26.22 9.29 12.62
C GLN A 420 27.48 8.94 11.83
N ALA A 421 28.58 8.63 12.53
CA ALA A 421 29.85 8.24 11.91
C ALA A 421 29.75 6.92 11.09
N ALA A 422 28.77 6.07 11.37
CA ALA A 422 28.58 4.77 10.71
C ALA A 422 27.56 4.83 9.56
N ILE A 423 26.85 5.95 9.35
CA ILE A 423 25.74 6.01 8.40
C ILE A 423 26.19 5.75 6.98
N ALA A 424 27.25 6.41 6.52
CA ALA A 424 27.72 6.30 5.14
C ALA A 424 28.08 4.84 4.76
N GLU A 425 28.63 4.09 5.71
CA GLU A 425 28.95 2.66 5.54
C GLU A 425 27.70 1.77 5.67
N ALA A 426 26.70 2.21 6.43
CA ALA A 426 25.51 1.45 6.78
C ALA A 426 24.26 1.75 5.93
N GLU A 427 24.28 2.69 4.98
CA GLU A 427 23.10 3.02 4.17
C GLU A 427 22.58 1.82 3.34
N ARG A 428 23.47 0.87 3.04
CA ARG A 428 23.13 -0.40 2.36
C ARG A 428 22.36 -1.36 3.25
N VAL A 429 22.45 -1.22 4.58
CA VAL A 429 21.90 -2.18 5.55
C VAL A 429 20.37 -2.14 5.54
N PRO A 430 19.68 -1.00 5.77
CA PRO A 430 18.21 -0.95 5.77
C PRO A 430 17.57 -1.43 4.47
N GLN A 431 18.23 -1.19 3.33
CA GLN A 431 17.73 -1.55 2.00
C GLN A 431 17.83 -3.05 1.70
N ALA A 432 18.75 -3.74 2.36
CA ALA A 432 19.00 -5.16 2.14
C ALA A 432 18.43 -6.06 3.25
N LEU A 433 17.72 -5.53 4.25
CA LEU A 433 17.08 -6.34 5.28
C LEU A 433 16.14 -7.40 4.68
N ARG A 434 16.12 -8.57 5.31
CA ARG A 434 15.32 -9.74 4.87
C ARG A 434 14.47 -10.26 6.01
N PHE A 435 13.35 -10.88 5.67
CA PHE A 435 12.55 -11.62 6.63
C PHE A 435 12.23 -13.01 6.09
N SER A 436 12.35 -14.02 6.95
CA SER A 436 12.10 -15.43 6.58
C SER A 436 10.81 -15.93 7.23
N GLY A 437 9.97 -16.64 6.47
CA GLY A 437 9.01 -17.62 6.98
C GLY A 437 9.51 -19.04 6.65
N ASP A 438 8.97 -20.07 7.32
CA ASP A 438 9.52 -21.44 7.35
C ASP A 438 9.63 -22.20 6.00
N ALA A 439 9.32 -21.57 4.86
CA ALA A 439 9.28 -22.23 3.55
C ALA A 439 10.45 -21.85 2.60
N GLY A 440 11.55 -21.28 3.09
CA GLY A 440 12.70 -20.92 2.25
C GLY A 440 12.43 -19.80 1.24
N ALA A 441 11.26 -19.16 1.30
CA ALA A 441 10.94 -17.95 0.57
C ALA A 441 11.51 -16.73 1.31
N PHE A 442 12.66 -16.25 0.85
CA PHE A 442 13.27 -15.01 1.35
C PHE A 442 12.64 -13.82 0.64
N GLY A 443 11.62 -13.22 1.24
CA GLY A 443 11.05 -11.98 0.74
C GLY A 443 11.95 -10.79 1.09
N ALA A 444 12.19 -9.89 0.14
CA ALA A 444 12.69 -8.57 0.47
C ALA A 444 11.61 -7.84 1.28
N TRP A 445 11.85 -7.60 2.57
CA TRP A 445 10.97 -6.74 3.35
C TRP A 445 11.51 -5.33 3.26
N SER A 446 10.85 -4.58 2.40
CA SER A 446 11.31 -3.28 1.98
C SER A 446 10.33 -2.26 2.56
N ARG A 447 10.22 -2.17 3.89
CA ARG A 447 9.44 -1.12 4.57
C ARG A 447 10.08 -0.75 5.90
N ILE A 448 11.18 0.03 5.83
CA ILE A 448 11.48 0.98 6.90
C ILE A 448 10.18 1.75 7.13
N ARG A 449 9.58 1.62 8.31
CA ARG A 449 8.34 2.34 8.61
C ARG A 449 8.62 3.80 8.88
N TYR A 450 9.76 4.07 9.53
CA TYR A 450 10.20 5.41 9.86
C TYR A 450 11.73 5.47 9.89
N GLN A 451 12.25 6.59 9.40
CA GLN A 451 13.63 7.02 9.62
C GLN A 451 13.58 8.32 10.42
N PHE A 452 14.36 8.40 11.49
CA PHE A 452 14.56 9.63 12.24
C PHE A 452 16.04 9.95 12.33
N ASP A 453 16.40 11.15 11.93
CA ASP A 453 17.75 11.67 12.09
C ASP A 453 17.81 12.54 13.36
N THR A 454 18.70 12.19 14.26
CA THR A 454 19.10 13.04 15.38
C THR A 454 20.51 13.58 15.14
N ALA A 455 20.98 14.49 15.99
CA ALA A 455 22.34 14.98 15.92
C ALA A 455 23.41 13.88 16.15
N ALA A 456 23.07 12.80 16.86
CA ALA A 456 24.01 11.76 17.26
C ALA A 456 23.84 10.45 16.47
N GLU A 457 22.61 10.11 16.11
CA GLU A 457 22.23 8.82 15.55
C GLU A 457 21.09 8.93 14.53
N ARG A 458 21.04 7.98 13.61
CA ARG A 458 19.88 7.72 12.75
C ARG A 458 19.17 6.47 13.23
N GLU A 459 17.88 6.60 13.46
CA GLU A 459 17.01 5.53 13.92
C GLU A 459 16.16 5.01 12.77
N TYR A 460 16.07 3.69 12.66
CA TYR A 460 15.21 2.97 11.74
C TYR A 460 14.21 2.13 12.52
N TYR A 461 12.93 2.31 12.21
CA TYR A 461 11.85 1.59 12.87
C TYR A 461 11.25 0.57 11.91
N PHE A 462 11.21 -0.67 12.36
CA PHE A 462 10.60 -1.79 11.67
C PHE A 462 9.42 -2.27 12.51
N ARG A 463 8.34 -2.69 11.87
CA ARG A 463 7.20 -3.30 12.54
C ARG A 463 6.66 -4.43 11.70
N GLN A 464 6.56 -5.62 12.25
CA GLN A 464 5.94 -6.79 11.64
C GLN A 464 4.58 -7.08 12.30
N GLU A 465 3.56 -7.38 11.50
CA GLU A 465 2.24 -7.79 12.00
C GLU A 465 2.30 -9.20 12.63
N ALA A 466 1.36 -9.51 13.53
CA ALA A 466 1.38 -10.78 14.27
C ALA A 466 1.30 -11.98 13.31
N TRP A 467 2.22 -12.93 13.47
CA TRP A 467 2.21 -14.20 12.72
C TRP A 467 1.54 -15.31 13.51
N SER A 468 1.09 -16.34 12.80
CA SER A 468 0.65 -17.58 13.44
C SER A 468 1.83 -18.20 14.21
N ALA A 469 1.57 -18.90 15.31
CA ALA A 469 2.64 -19.53 16.09
C ALA A 469 3.46 -20.59 15.31
N ALA A 470 2.97 -21.00 14.13
CA ALA A 470 3.61 -21.95 13.23
C ALA A 470 4.57 -21.29 12.23
N GLU A 471 4.62 -19.96 12.17
CA GLU A 471 5.53 -19.22 11.30
C GLU A 471 6.48 -18.44 12.21
N ALA A 472 7.70 -18.95 12.43
CA ALA A 472 8.75 -18.13 13.02
C ALA A 472 9.21 -17.11 11.97
N GLY A 473 9.04 -15.81 12.26
CA GLY A 473 9.73 -14.77 11.51
C GLY A 473 11.21 -14.80 11.82
N TRP A 474 12.07 -14.21 11.00
CA TRP A 474 13.41 -13.81 11.44
C TRP A 474 13.76 -12.49 10.80
N PHE A 475 14.46 -11.62 11.51
CA PHE A 475 15.03 -10.38 11.00
C PHE A 475 16.43 -10.62 10.48
N GLY A 476 16.63 -10.50 9.17
CA GLY A 476 17.89 -10.72 8.46
C GLY A 476 18.67 -9.43 8.26
N ILE A 477 19.79 -9.29 8.95
CA ILE A 477 20.76 -8.19 8.79
C ILE A 477 21.79 -8.60 7.73
N PRO A 478 21.95 -7.85 6.62
CA PRO A 478 22.90 -8.20 5.57
C PRO A 478 24.34 -8.16 6.09
N VAL A 479 25.15 -9.10 5.62
CA VAL A 479 26.59 -9.17 5.85
C VAL A 479 27.27 -8.88 4.51
N PHE A 480 28.02 -7.78 4.42
CA PHE A 480 28.83 -7.48 3.23
C PHE A 480 30.29 -7.89 3.45
N GLY A 481 30.99 -8.12 2.33
CA GLY A 481 32.41 -8.43 2.33
C GLY A 481 33.24 -7.27 2.90
N ASP A 482 32.86 -6.02 2.68
CA ASP A 482 33.57 -4.86 3.23
C ASP A 482 32.60 -4.08 4.13
N MET A 483 32.55 -4.46 5.41
CA MET A 483 31.61 -3.87 6.36
C MET A 483 32.27 -3.70 7.73
N ALA A 484 32.11 -2.51 8.31
CA ALA A 484 32.33 -2.27 9.73
C ALA A 484 31.07 -1.65 10.35
N LEU A 485 30.18 -2.49 10.85
CA LEU A 485 28.87 -2.08 11.33
C LEU A 485 28.74 -2.26 12.84
N ASP A 486 28.50 -1.17 13.56
CA ASP A 486 28.02 -1.20 14.94
C ASP A 486 26.63 -0.59 15.00
N LEU A 487 25.67 -1.36 15.53
CA LEU A 487 24.29 -0.92 15.64
C LEU A 487 23.67 -1.32 16.97
N LEU A 488 22.68 -0.54 17.40
CA LEU A 488 21.89 -0.83 18.59
C LEU A 488 20.52 -1.34 18.17
N LEU A 489 20.09 -2.43 18.80
CA LEU A 489 18.83 -3.12 18.59
C LEU A 489 17.99 -3.02 19.85
N ASP A 490 16.81 -2.41 19.72
CA ASP A 490 15.83 -2.31 20.79
C ASP A 490 14.46 -2.83 20.30
N ALA A 491 13.68 -3.42 21.19
CA ALA A 491 12.30 -3.84 20.96
C ALA A 491 11.35 -3.01 21.85
N PRO A 492 10.09 -2.76 21.46
CA PRO A 492 9.12 -2.15 22.37
C PRO A 492 9.00 -2.94 23.67
N ALA A 493 8.97 -2.23 24.81
CA ALA A 493 8.92 -2.81 26.15
C ALA A 493 7.63 -3.63 26.40
#